data_AF-A0A2V9UNG9-F1
#
_entry.id   AF-A0A2V9UNG9-F1
#
_cell.length_a   1.000
_cell.length_b   1.000
_cell.length_c   1.000
_cell.angle_alpha   90.00
_cell.angle_beta   90.00
_cell.angle_gamma   90.00
#
_symmetry.space_group_name_H-M   'P 1'
#
loop_
_entity.id
_entity.type
_entity.pdbx_description
1 polymer ?
#
loop_
_entity_poly.entity_id
_entity_poly.type
_entity_poly.pdbx_seq_one_letter_code
_entity_poly.pdbx_strand_id
1 'polypeptide(L)'
;MTSLRRLLALAMCGFCLWAGGCGGASSGKSGGIATSGKNVVPISVNGGPEGNYANGVFASVTLCVPGSSNCQTITNVLVDTGSSGLRIVSSALTISLPQQNGATGHPVVECLPFLSAVTWGPVQTADIQMGGEKASSVSIQVLSDTAFPIASGCKNMGLPSQDTVQALGANGILGIGLFAQDCGPACTQTGSSNPGLYYECPSSGCQVTAESLSLQVPNPVAMFAADNNGVIIELPAVSGPQPSASGSLVFGIGTHSNNGLGGATVYTVDASGDLTTTYKGKSYPNSFVDSGSNGYFFLTSSATGIPSCSRASGFYCPSSTQSLSATNQGSNGASGTVSFSLANAESLFANQADFVFNNLGGPGHDSFDWGLPFFFGRNVFTAIEGRSTPAGTGPYWAY
;
A
#
# COMPACT_ATOMS: atom_id res chain seq x y z
N MET A 1 18.54 18.18 -2.66
CA MET A 1 17.42 18.44 -1.72
C MET A 1 16.27 17.43 -1.86
N THR A 2 16.47 16.30 -2.56
CA THR A 2 15.47 15.24 -2.78
C THR A 2 15.79 13.92 -2.04
N SER A 3 17.00 13.75 -1.50
CA SER A 3 17.39 12.58 -0.68
C SER A 3 17.01 12.68 0.81
N LEU A 4 16.28 13.73 1.22
CA LEU A 4 15.91 13.96 2.63
C LEU A 4 14.44 13.59 2.92
N ARG A 5 13.70 13.03 1.96
CA ARG A 5 12.25 12.82 2.14
C ARG A 5 11.82 11.38 2.42
N ARG A 6 12.65 10.37 2.18
CA ARG A 6 12.50 8.99 2.67
C ARG A 6 13.87 8.29 2.60
N LEU A 7 14.66 8.32 3.68
CA LEU A 7 15.90 7.53 3.87
C LEU A 7 16.45 7.82 5.28
N LEU A 8 16.67 6.78 6.09
CA LEU A 8 17.91 6.55 6.87
C LEU A 8 17.78 5.38 7.86
N ALA A 9 18.33 4.23 7.48
CA ALA A 9 19.15 3.39 8.36
C ALA A 9 20.16 2.64 7.49
N LEU A 10 21.44 3.03 7.58
CA LEU A 10 22.55 2.48 6.80
C LEU A 10 23.67 2.07 7.76
N ALA A 11 24.11 0.81 7.66
CA ALA A 11 25.39 0.33 8.17
C ALA A 11 26.00 -0.67 7.15
N MET A 12 27.32 -0.58 6.94
CA MET A 12 28.09 -1.05 5.78
C MET A 12 28.67 -2.49 5.85
N CYS A 13 29.14 -2.94 4.66
CA CYS A 13 30.11 -4.01 4.29
C CYS A 13 29.49 -5.37 3.88
N GLY A 14 29.85 -6.06 2.78
CA GLY A 14 30.89 -5.87 1.74
C GLY A 14 30.71 -6.88 0.58
N PHE A 15 31.42 -6.63 -0.53
CA PHE A 15 31.40 -7.28 -1.86
C PHE A 15 31.45 -8.82 -1.94
N CYS A 16 30.80 -9.40 -2.97
CA CYS A 16 31.41 -10.36 -3.91
C CYS A 16 30.56 -10.59 -5.19
N LEU A 17 31.24 -10.64 -6.34
CA LEU A 17 30.74 -10.88 -7.72
C LEU A 17 30.65 -12.39 -8.04
N TRP A 18 29.67 -12.84 -8.84
CA TRP A 18 29.86 -13.47 -10.17
C TRP A 18 28.53 -13.88 -10.85
N ALA A 19 28.60 -13.98 -12.19
CA ALA A 19 27.51 -14.06 -13.16
C ALA A 19 27.08 -15.48 -13.58
N GLY A 20 25.90 -15.59 -14.22
CA GLY A 20 25.65 -16.59 -15.25
C GLY A 20 24.22 -17.15 -15.38
N GLY A 21 23.55 -16.80 -16.48
CA GLY A 21 22.81 -17.79 -17.30
C GLY A 21 21.27 -17.83 -17.25
N CYS A 22 20.65 -17.50 -18.41
CA CYS A 22 19.41 -18.00 -19.04
C CYS A 22 18.19 -18.31 -18.15
N GLY A 23 17.00 -17.73 -18.37
CA GLY A 23 16.30 -17.66 -19.65
C GLY A 23 15.14 -18.66 -19.66
N GLY A 24 13.94 -18.20 -19.31
CA GLY A 24 12.71 -19.00 -19.34
C GLY A 24 11.49 -18.11 -19.15
N ALA A 25 10.89 -17.66 -20.26
CA ALA A 25 9.63 -16.95 -20.25
C ALA A 25 8.50 -17.92 -19.85
N SER A 26 8.07 -17.89 -18.60
CA SER A 26 6.87 -18.58 -18.17
C SER A 26 5.65 -17.72 -18.52
N SER A 27 4.87 -18.16 -19.49
CA SER A 27 3.46 -17.77 -19.61
C SER A 27 2.76 -18.14 -18.30
N GLY A 28 2.51 -17.15 -17.44
CA GLY A 28 1.91 -17.35 -16.13
C GLY A 28 0.56 -18.04 -16.23
N LYS A 29 0.41 -19.17 -15.53
CA LYS A 29 -0.93 -19.68 -15.19
C LYS A 29 -1.57 -18.61 -14.32
N SER A 30 -2.73 -18.07 -14.70
CA SER A 30 -3.49 -17.18 -13.83
C SER A 30 -3.68 -17.87 -12.48
N GLY A 31 -3.28 -17.23 -11.39
CA GLY A 31 -3.55 -17.73 -10.06
C GLY A 31 -5.06 -17.90 -9.87
N GLY A 32 -5.46 -18.98 -9.20
CA GLY A 32 -6.87 -19.15 -8.86
C GLY A 32 -7.32 -18.01 -7.93
N ILE A 33 -8.58 -17.60 -8.05
CA ILE A 33 -9.19 -16.64 -7.12
C ILE A 33 -9.97 -17.45 -6.09
N ALA A 34 -9.64 -17.30 -4.81
CA ALA A 34 -10.35 -17.91 -3.71
C ALA A 34 -11.77 -17.33 -3.62
N THR A 35 -12.78 -18.19 -3.66
CA THR A 35 -14.19 -17.77 -3.68
C THR A 35 -14.88 -17.88 -2.32
N SER A 36 -14.24 -18.54 -1.35
CA SER A 36 -14.80 -18.75 -0.01
C SER A 36 -13.71 -19.12 1.00
N GLY A 37 -14.02 -18.91 2.28
CA GLY A 37 -13.12 -19.18 3.40
C GLY A 37 -13.29 -18.13 4.49
N LYS A 38 -12.95 -18.46 5.73
CA LYS A 38 -12.93 -17.48 6.82
C LYS A 38 -11.85 -16.42 6.60
N ASN A 39 -10.76 -16.78 5.95
CA ASN A 39 -9.65 -15.91 5.61
C ASN A 39 -9.85 -15.14 4.30
N VAL A 40 -11.04 -15.20 3.66
CA VAL A 40 -11.28 -14.58 2.35
C VAL A 40 -12.22 -13.40 2.48
N VAL A 41 -11.79 -12.25 1.98
CA VAL A 41 -12.57 -11.01 1.91
C VAL A 41 -12.77 -10.62 0.44
N PRO A 42 -14.01 -10.37 -0.01
CA PRO A 42 -14.23 -9.88 -1.37
C PRO A 42 -13.66 -8.47 -1.53
N ILE A 43 -12.97 -8.24 -2.64
CA ILE A 43 -12.48 -6.92 -3.05
C ILE A 43 -13.00 -6.59 -4.45
N SER A 44 -13.11 -5.29 -4.75
CA SER A 44 -13.55 -4.81 -6.05
C SER A 44 -12.65 -3.68 -6.52
N VAL A 45 -12.21 -3.77 -7.76
CA VAL A 45 -11.68 -2.61 -8.48
C VAL A 45 -12.85 -1.84 -9.09
N ASN A 46 -13.02 -0.58 -8.75
CA ASN A 46 -14.10 0.29 -9.25
C ASN A 46 -13.75 1.78 -9.06
N GLY A 47 -14.71 2.68 -9.28
CA GLY A 47 -14.55 4.13 -9.19
C GLY A 47 -14.51 4.73 -7.78
N GLY A 48 -14.59 3.93 -6.72
CA GLY A 48 -14.66 4.40 -5.34
C GLY A 48 -16.00 5.07 -5.01
N PRO A 49 -16.11 5.74 -3.84
CA PRO A 49 -17.34 6.38 -3.37
C PRO A 49 -17.89 7.45 -4.32
N GLU A 50 -16.99 8.21 -4.96
CA GLU A 50 -17.33 9.33 -5.86
C GLU A 50 -17.40 8.92 -7.34
N GLY A 51 -17.10 7.65 -7.67
CA GLY A 51 -17.14 7.16 -9.05
C GLY A 51 -16.11 7.83 -9.97
N ASN A 52 -14.94 8.18 -9.45
CA ASN A 52 -13.89 8.90 -10.18
C ASN A 52 -12.46 8.36 -9.92
N TYR A 53 -12.33 7.23 -9.22
CA TYR A 53 -11.06 6.61 -8.92
C TYR A 53 -10.67 5.59 -10.01
N ALA A 54 -9.63 5.88 -10.79
CA ALA A 54 -9.09 4.89 -11.70
C ALA A 54 -8.29 3.84 -10.91
N ASN A 55 -8.50 2.54 -11.19
CA ASN A 55 -7.76 1.44 -10.60
C ASN A 55 -7.70 1.51 -9.06
N GLY A 56 -8.82 1.85 -8.40
CA GLY A 56 -8.93 1.74 -6.95
C GLY A 56 -9.43 0.36 -6.59
N VAL A 57 -8.66 -0.41 -5.82
CA VAL A 57 -9.10 -1.69 -5.26
C VAL A 57 -9.64 -1.49 -3.85
N PHE A 58 -10.87 -1.90 -3.60
CA PHE A 58 -11.57 -1.59 -2.37
C PHE A 58 -12.06 -2.84 -1.64
N ALA A 59 -11.99 -2.78 -0.31
CA ALA A 59 -12.57 -3.73 0.61
C ALA A 59 -13.63 -3.07 1.51
N SER A 60 -14.32 -3.89 2.30
CA SER A 60 -15.13 -3.44 3.42
C SER A 60 -14.50 -3.88 4.74
N VAL A 61 -14.48 -2.98 5.73
CA VAL A 61 -13.90 -3.23 7.05
C VAL A 61 -14.97 -2.96 8.11
N THR A 62 -15.18 -3.89 9.04
CA THR A 62 -16.06 -3.66 10.18
C THR A 62 -15.26 -3.18 11.38
N LEU A 63 -15.66 -2.05 11.93
CA LEU A 63 -15.07 -1.45 13.13
C LEU A 63 -16.06 -1.51 14.27
N CYS A 64 -15.59 -1.83 15.47
CA CYS A 64 -16.39 -1.74 16.68
C CYS A 64 -15.70 -0.90 17.74
N VAL A 65 -16.49 -0.23 18.58
CA VAL A 65 -15.97 0.34 19.83
C VAL A 65 -15.35 -0.81 20.64
N PRO A 66 -14.08 -0.71 21.10
CA PRO A 66 -13.34 -1.84 21.67
C PRO A 66 -14.11 -2.59 22.75
N GLY A 67 -14.13 -3.94 22.64
CA GLY A 67 -14.79 -4.80 23.63
C GLY A 67 -16.31 -4.72 23.65
N SER A 68 -16.94 -4.11 22.65
CA SER A 68 -18.40 -3.97 22.55
C SER A 68 -18.96 -4.57 21.25
N SER A 69 -20.29 -4.64 21.15
CA SER A 69 -21.00 -4.97 19.91
C SER A 69 -21.47 -3.74 19.13
N ASN A 70 -21.06 -2.53 19.52
CA ASN A 70 -21.38 -1.31 18.77
C ASN A 70 -20.43 -1.20 17.57
N CYS A 71 -20.90 -1.67 16.42
CA CYS A 71 -20.09 -1.85 15.22
C CYS A 71 -20.67 -1.11 14.01
N GLN A 72 -19.79 -0.76 13.08
CA GLN A 72 -20.11 -0.18 11.80
C GLN A 72 -19.23 -0.82 10.71
N THR A 73 -19.83 -1.18 9.58
CA THR A 73 -19.08 -1.58 8.39
C THR A 73 -18.82 -0.37 7.51
N ILE A 74 -17.56 -0.14 7.18
CA ILE A 74 -17.08 0.89 6.27
C ILE A 74 -16.78 0.21 4.93
N THR A 75 -17.51 0.60 3.88
CA THR A 75 -17.27 0.13 2.51
C THR A 75 -16.30 1.06 1.80
N ASN A 76 -15.78 0.66 0.63
CA ASN A 76 -14.89 1.49 -0.20
C ASN A 76 -13.64 1.97 0.54
N VAL A 77 -13.03 1.08 1.33
CA VAL A 77 -11.73 1.30 1.96
C VAL A 77 -10.66 0.82 0.99
N LEU A 78 -9.77 1.71 0.56
CA LEU A 78 -8.71 1.43 -0.42
C LEU A 78 -7.75 0.38 0.15
N VAL A 79 -7.51 -0.71 -0.58
CA VAL A 79 -6.54 -1.73 -0.20
C VAL A 79 -5.16 -1.29 -0.68
N ASP A 80 -4.24 -1.08 0.25
CA ASP A 80 -2.95 -0.44 0.00
C ASP A 80 -1.82 -1.31 0.56
N THR A 81 -1.02 -1.89 -0.32
CA THR A 81 0.18 -2.67 0.06
C THR A 81 1.45 -1.81 0.16
N GLY A 82 1.40 -0.55 -0.25
CA GLY A 82 2.48 0.45 -0.11
C GLY A 82 2.50 1.14 1.26
N SER A 83 1.50 0.91 2.11
CA SER A 83 1.45 1.44 3.49
C SER A 83 1.09 0.38 4.53
N SER A 84 1.25 0.73 5.81
CA SER A 84 0.82 -0.09 6.94
C SER A 84 -0.12 0.73 7.81
N GLY A 85 -1.23 0.13 8.25
CA GLY A 85 -2.18 0.80 9.15
C GLY A 85 -3.54 1.05 8.55
N LEU A 86 -4.58 0.95 9.38
CA LEU A 86 -5.93 1.33 9.00
C LEU A 86 -6.16 2.82 9.25
N ARG A 87 -6.62 3.52 8.21
CA ARG A 87 -6.91 4.94 8.23
C ARG A 87 -8.32 5.17 7.72
N ILE A 88 -9.16 5.87 8.47
CA ILE A 88 -10.58 6.03 8.11
C ILE A 88 -10.94 7.50 8.11
N VAL A 89 -11.58 7.96 7.04
CA VAL A 89 -12.07 9.34 6.98
C VAL A 89 -13.18 9.51 8.02
N SER A 90 -13.05 10.52 8.88
CA SER A 90 -14.00 10.81 9.96
C SER A 90 -15.46 10.89 9.50
N SER A 91 -15.73 11.47 8.32
CA SER A 91 -17.09 11.54 7.75
C SER A 91 -17.69 10.19 7.37
N ALA A 92 -16.88 9.14 7.26
CA ALA A 92 -17.33 7.77 7.05
C ALA A 92 -17.69 7.06 8.37
N LEU A 93 -17.39 7.63 9.54
CA LEU A 93 -17.67 7.03 10.85
C LEU A 93 -18.97 7.58 11.46
N THR A 94 -19.78 6.69 12.01
CA THR A 94 -20.98 6.99 12.81
C THR A 94 -20.83 6.53 14.26
N ILE A 95 -19.88 5.63 14.53
CA ILE A 95 -19.48 5.23 15.89
C ILE A 95 -18.41 6.16 16.46
N SER A 96 -18.42 6.35 17.78
CA SER A 96 -17.38 7.10 18.48
C SER A 96 -16.31 6.16 19.02
N LEU A 97 -15.08 6.31 18.55
CA LEU A 97 -13.94 5.51 18.98
C LEU A 97 -13.16 6.21 20.11
N PRO A 98 -12.59 5.46 21.08
CA PRO A 98 -11.74 6.03 22.11
C PRO A 98 -10.48 6.67 21.55
N GLN A 99 -10.14 7.86 22.04
CA GLN A 99 -8.89 8.56 21.74
C GLN A 99 -7.70 7.89 22.42
N GLN A 100 -6.60 7.68 21.69
CA GLN A 100 -5.31 7.33 22.28
C GLN A 100 -4.65 8.57 22.89
N ASN A 101 -4.14 8.44 24.12
CA ASN A 101 -3.37 9.49 24.77
C ASN A 101 -1.91 9.07 24.91
N GLY A 102 -1.00 10.04 24.77
CA GLY A 102 0.43 9.84 24.88
C GLY A 102 0.87 9.75 26.34
N ALA A 103 2.19 9.67 26.54
CA ALA A 103 2.79 9.52 27.86
C ALA A 103 2.49 10.70 28.80
N THR A 104 2.19 11.88 28.27
CA THR A 104 1.83 13.06 29.08
C THR A 104 0.33 13.23 29.27
N GLY A 105 -0.48 12.29 28.78
CA GLY A 105 -1.93 12.25 28.95
C GLY A 105 -2.71 13.11 27.96
N HIS A 106 -2.07 13.61 26.90
CA HIS A 106 -2.74 14.39 25.85
C HIS A 106 -3.02 13.52 24.59
N PRO A 107 -3.98 13.90 23.75
CA PRO A 107 -4.31 13.16 22.53
C PRO A 107 -3.12 12.94 21.60
N VAL A 108 -2.97 11.72 21.11
CA VAL A 108 -2.05 11.38 20.03
C VAL A 108 -2.72 11.61 18.68
N VAL A 109 -1.99 12.26 17.79
CA VAL A 109 -2.37 12.57 16.41
C VAL A 109 -1.24 12.10 15.50
N GLU A 110 -1.60 11.56 14.34
CA GLU A 110 -0.63 11.09 13.36
C GLU A 110 -0.61 12.02 12.14
N CYS A 111 0.60 12.27 11.60
CA CYS A 111 0.87 12.81 10.27
C CYS A 111 1.56 11.73 9.43
N LEU A 112 0.91 11.21 8.39
CA LEU A 112 1.55 10.24 7.50
C LEU A 112 1.74 10.84 6.09
N PRO A 113 2.98 10.99 5.60
CA PRO A 113 3.22 11.30 4.21
C PRO A 113 3.13 10.05 3.32
N PHE A 114 2.25 10.10 2.33
CA PHE A 114 2.26 9.24 1.15
C PHE A 114 3.19 9.82 0.07
N LEU A 115 3.32 9.15 -1.08
CA LEU A 115 4.20 9.61 -2.16
C LEU A 115 3.81 10.99 -2.70
N SER A 116 2.50 11.25 -2.77
CA SER A 116 1.92 12.45 -3.38
C SER A 116 0.97 13.21 -2.46
N ALA A 117 0.80 12.77 -1.22
CA ALA A 117 -0.21 13.30 -0.30
C ALA A 117 0.25 13.19 1.16
N VAL A 118 -0.49 13.82 2.06
CA VAL A 118 -0.32 13.68 3.51
C VAL A 118 -1.69 13.45 4.16
N THR A 119 -1.73 12.64 5.21
CA THR A 119 -2.89 12.51 6.09
C THR A 119 -2.59 13.07 7.47
N TRP A 120 -3.63 13.58 8.13
CA TRP A 120 -3.61 14.13 9.47
C TRP A 120 -4.87 13.75 10.23
N GLY A 121 -4.71 13.34 11.49
CA GLY A 121 -5.86 13.05 12.33
C GLY A 121 -5.54 12.26 13.61
N PRO A 122 -6.48 12.21 14.56
CA PRO A 122 -6.28 11.50 15.82
C PRO A 122 -6.00 10.01 15.61
N VAL A 123 -5.14 9.48 16.48
CA VAL A 123 -5.02 8.03 16.68
C VAL A 123 -6.10 7.60 17.68
N GLN A 124 -6.94 6.67 17.26
CA GLN A 124 -8.06 6.14 18.05
C GLN A 124 -8.00 4.62 18.07
N THR A 125 -8.69 3.99 19.01
CA THR A 125 -8.66 2.54 19.18
C THR A 125 -9.96 1.88 18.71
N ALA A 126 -9.86 0.81 17.93
CA ALA A 126 -11.01 0.04 17.46
C ALA A 126 -10.77 -1.47 17.50
N ASP A 127 -11.82 -2.26 17.66
CA ASP A 127 -11.80 -3.66 17.23
C ASP A 127 -12.03 -3.69 15.71
N ILE A 128 -11.21 -4.42 14.96
CA ILE A 128 -11.29 -4.55 13.50
C ILE A 128 -11.72 -5.97 13.15
N GLN A 129 -12.70 -6.10 12.26
CA GLN A 129 -13.18 -7.38 11.74
C GLN A 129 -13.22 -7.37 10.20
N MET A 130 -12.67 -8.42 9.60
CA MET A 130 -12.64 -8.62 8.15
C MET A 130 -12.75 -10.12 7.84
N GLY A 131 -13.76 -10.51 7.06
CA GLY A 131 -14.06 -11.93 6.86
C GLY A 131 -14.38 -12.61 8.19
N GLY A 132 -13.67 -13.70 8.49
CA GLY A 132 -13.74 -14.40 9.78
C GLY A 132 -12.66 -14.00 10.77
N GLU A 133 -11.80 -13.03 10.44
CA GLU A 133 -10.69 -12.58 11.28
C GLU A 133 -11.06 -11.36 12.14
N LYS A 134 -10.44 -11.28 13.32
CA LYS A 134 -10.62 -10.17 14.26
C LYS A 134 -9.27 -9.75 14.87
N ALA A 135 -9.04 -8.44 14.92
CA ALA A 135 -8.00 -7.82 15.72
C ALA A 135 -8.66 -6.92 16.78
N SER A 136 -8.22 -7.01 18.04
CA SER A 136 -8.81 -6.25 19.14
C SER A 136 -7.95 -5.08 19.58
N SER A 137 -8.60 -3.99 19.97
CA SER A 137 -7.96 -2.77 20.50
C SER A 137 -6.81 -2.26 19.63
N VAL A 138 -7.03 -2.19 18.31
CA VAL A 138 -6.04 -1.74 17.34
C VAL A 138 -6.02 -0.21 17.27
N SER A 139 -4.83 0.39 17.32
CA SER A 139 -4.65 1.82 17.02
C SER A 139 -4.88 2.06 15.53
N ILE A 140 -5.80 2.96 15.19
CA ILE A 140 -6.15 3.39 13.83
C ILE A 140 -6.05 4.92 13.74
N GLN A 141 -5.75 5.46 12.57
CA GLN A 141 -5.83 6.90 12.35
C GLN A 141 -7.22 7.25 11.83
N VAL A 142 -7.89 8.21 12.47
CA VAL A 142 -9.14 8.78 11.95
C VAL A 142 -8.81 10.11 11.27
N LEU A 143 -8.90 10.14 9.94
CA LEU A 143 -8.52 11.30 9.15
C LEU A 143 -9.53 12.43 9.35
N SER A 144 -9.03 13.60 9.72
CA SER A 144 -9.85 14.78 9.95
C SER A 144 -9.04 16.05 9.78
N ASP A 145 -9.54 16.91 8.89
CA ASP A 145 -9.02 18.26 8.63
C ASP A 145 -9.39 19.28 9.72
N THR A 146 -10.27 18.91 10.64
CA THR A 146 -10.94 19.84 11.56
C THR A 146 -10.81 19.45 13.03
N ALA A 147 -10.50 18.19 13.35
CA ALA A 147 -10.39 17.73 14.74
C ALA A 147 -9.20 18.35 15.50
N PHE A 148 -8.06 18.53 14.82
CA PHE A 148 -6.83 19.08 15.41
C PHE A 148 -6.15 20.06 14.46
N PRO A 149 -5.56 21.16 14.96
CA PRO A 149 -4.77 22.05 14.11
C PRO A 149 -3.56 21.30 13.56
N ILE A 150 -3.38 21.34 12.24
CA ILE A 150 -2.23 20.68 11.59
C ILE A 150 -0.91 21.26 12.08
N ALA A 151 -0.02 20.39 12.57
CA ALA A 151 1.31 20.80 13.01
C ALA A 151 2.14 21.34 11.85
N SER A 152 3.00 22.33 12.12
CA SER A 152 3.87 22.93 11.10
C SER A 152 4.80 21.90 10.45
N GLY A 153 5.29 20.92 11.20
CA GLY A 153 6.09 19.81 10.68
C GLY A 153 5.38 19.03 9.58
N CYS A 154 4.10 18.71 9.80
CA CYS A 154 3.25 18.04 8.82
C CYS A 154 2.92 18.95 7.63
N LYS A 155 2.46 20.17 7.90
CA LYS A 155 2.09 21.16 6.87
C LYS A 155 3.24 21.50 5.91
N ASN A 156 4.46 21.64 6.44
CA ASN A 156 5.63 22.08 5.68
C ASN A 156 6.17 21.00 4.72
N MET A 157 5.61 19.79 4.73
CA MET A 157 5.90 18.78 3.69
C MET A 157 5.47 19.27 2.29
N GLY A 158 4.48 20.16 2.23
CA GLY A 158 4.00 20.77 0.97
C GLY A 158 3.24 19.78 0.09
N LEU A 159 2.67 18.73 0.69
CA LEU A 159 1.84 17.74 0.02
C LEU A 159 0.35 18.09 0.23
N PRO A 160 -0.53 17.80 -0.74
CA PRO A 160 -1.96 17.94 -0.56
C PRO A 160 -2.48 17.01 0.55
N SER A 161 -3.47 17.48 1.31
CA SER A 161 -4.16 16.66 2.31
C SER A 161 -5.10 15.66 1.65
N GLN A 162 -5.22 14.47 2.24
CA GLN A 162 -6.19 13.43 1.90
C GLN A 162 -7.16 13.12 3.06
N ASP A 163 -7.48 14.13 3.87
CA ASP A 163 -8.29 13.93 5.09
C ASP A 163 -9.80 13.91 4.87
N THR A 164 -10.24 13.93 3.61
CA THR A 164 -11.66 13.91 3.22
C THR A 164 -11.92 12.83 2.16
N VAL A 165 -13.16 12.33 2.07
CA VAL A 165 -13.54 11.32 1.06
C VAL A 165 -13.29 11.84 -0.36
N GLN A 166 -13.56 13.13 -0.61
CA GLN A 166 -13.32 13.73 -1.93
C GLN A 166 -11.84 13.80 -2.29
N ALA A 167 -10.97 14.16 -1.34
CA ALA A 167 -9.53 14.29 -1.59
C ALA A 167 -8.84 12.92 -1.69
N LEU A 168 -9.26 11.97 -0.87
CA LEU A 168 -8.74 10.61 -0.86
C LEU A 168 -9.32 9.76 -2.01
N GLY A 169 -10.57 10.00 -2.39
CA GLY A 169 -11.33 9.16 -3.31
C GLY A 169 -11.74 7.81 -2.72
N ALA A 170 -11.68 7.66 -1.39
CA ALA A 170 -12.03 6.46 -0.63
C ALA A 170 -12.61 6.85 0.74
N ASN A 171 -13.29 5.91 1.41
CA ASN A 171 -13.73 6.11 2.79
C ASN A 171 -12.61 5.87 3.83
N GLY A 172 -11.46 5.35 3.37
CA GLY A 172 -10.29 5.07 4.17
C GLY A 172 -9.24 4.30 3.38
N ILE A 173 -8.14 3.97 4.05
CA ILE A 173 -7.00 3.19 3.55
C ILE A 173 -6.79 2.01 4.49
N LEU A 174 -6.80 0.80 3.94
CA LEU A 174 -6.41 -0.45 4.58
C LEU A 174 -4.96 -0.74 4.20
N GLY A 175 -4.02 -0.20 4.98
CA GLY A 175 -2.58 -0.42 4.82
C GLY A 175 -2.19 -1.82 5.29
N ILE A 176 -1.89 -2.71 4.34
CA ILE A 176 -1.57 -4.13 4.54
C ILE A 176 -0.23 -4.51 3.90
N GLY A 177 0.70 -3.56 3.88
CA GLY A 177 2.05 -3.73 3.37
C GLY A 177 2.94 -4.62 4.23
N LEU A 178 4.24 -4.56 3.93
CA LEU A 178 5.25 -5.47 4.47
C LEU A 178 5.50 -5.33 5.98
N PHE A 179 5.32 -4.13 6.54
CA PHE A 179 5.74 -3.82 7.91
C PHE A 179 4.61 -4.05 8.92
N ALA A 180 4.99 -4.47 10.13
CA ALA A 180 4.02 -4.69 11.21
C ALA A 180 3.50 -3.36 11.80
N GLN A 181 4.32 -2.32 11.77
CA GLN A 181 3.98 -0.95 12.18
C GLN A 181 4.27 0.03 11.04
N ASP A 182 3.60 1.18 11.04
CA ASP A 182 3.79 2.24 10.04
C ASP A 182 5.10 3.03 10.19
N CYS A 183 5.69 3.07 11.39
CA CYS A 183 6.94 3.77 11.67
C CYS A 183 8.04 2.87 12.23
N GLY A 184 7.65 1.84 12.97
CA GLY A 184 8.57 0.91 13.61
C GLY A 184 9.50 1.60 14.64
N PRO A 185 10.73 1.10 14.80
CA PRO A 185 11.66 1.59 15.81
C PRO A 185 11.99 3.09 15.74
N ALA A 186 11.87 3.72 14.57
CA ALA A 186 12.21 5.12 14.37
C ALA A 186 11.34 6.08 15.20
N CYS A 187 10.05 5.74 15.40
CA CYS A 187 9.14 6.56 16.22
C CYS A 187 9.24 6.26 17.73
N THR A 188 10.00 5.26 18.16
CA THR A 188 10.13 4.95 19.60
C THR A 188 11.06 5.92 20.35
N GLN A 189 11.76 6.79 19.62
CA GLN A 189 12.72 7.75 20.16
C GLN A 189 12.31 9.17 19.78
N THR A 190 12.74 10.16 20.54
CA THR A 190 12.61 11.59 20.17
C THR A 190 13.88 12.08 19.47
N GLY A 191 13.84 13.31 18.94
CA GLY A 191 14.99 13.95 18.31
C GLY A 191 15.07 13.75 16.80
N SER A 192 16.26 13.99 16.21
CA SER A 192 16.43 14.09 14.76
C SER A 192 16.25 12.78 13.98
N SER A 193 16.29 11.63 14.66
CA SER A 193 16.03 10.32 14.05
C SER A 193 14.53 9.97 14.01
N ASN A 194 13.69 10.70 14.74
CA ASN A 194 12.24 10.52 14.69
C ASN A 194 11.73 11.17 13.39
N PRO A 195 11.01 10.42 12.53
CA PRO A 195 10.48 10.95 11.27
C PRO A 195 9.34 11.96 11.45
N GLY A 196 8.86 12.17 12.68
CA GLY A 196 7.83 13.14 13.00
C GLY A 196 6.44 12.71 12.56
N LEU A 197 6.12 11.41 12.67
CA LEU A 197 4.80 10.87 12.32
C LEU A 197 3.79 11.03 13.45
N TYR A 198 4.21 10.87 14.71
CA TYR A 198 3.32 10.99 15.86
C TYR A 198 3.50 12.31 16.59
N TYR A 199 2.37 12.91 16.96
CA TYR A 199 2.30 14.15 17.71
C TYR A 199 1.44 13.95 18.95
N GLU A 200 1.84 14.57 20.05
CA GLU A 200 0.99 14.72 21.23
C GLU A 200 0.45 16.16 21.26
N CYS A 201 -0.87 16.31 21.41
CA CYS A 201 -1.58 17.56 21.14
C CYS A 201 -2.30 18.12 22.38
N PRO A 202 -1.59 18.81 23.29
CA PRO A 202 -2.23 19.66 24.30
C PRO A 202 -2.96 20.86 23.66
N SER A 203 -3.73 21.59 24.47
CA SER A 203 -4.44 22.80 24.02
C SER A 203 -3.53 23.92 23.49
N SER A 204 -2.24 23.90 23.84
CA SER A 204 -1.22 24.82 23.34
C SER A 204 -0.69 24.48 21.93
N GLY A 205 -1.08 23.34 21.37
CA GLY A 205 -0.67 22.88 20.04
C GLY A 205 0.12 21.57 20.05
N CYS A 206 0.21 20.94 18.88
CA CYS A 206 0.79 19.61 18.68
C CYS A 206 2.32 19.63 18.58
N GLN A 207 3.00 18.72 19.27
CA GLN A 207 4.45 18.53 19.22
C GLN A 207 4.79 17.08 18.89
N VAL A 208 5.88 16.86 18.15
CA VAL A 208 6.36 15.50 17.84
C VAL A 208 6.59 14.74 19.15
N THR A 209 6.11 13.50 19.22
CA THR A 209 6.28 12.62 20.36
C THR A 209 6.90 11.29 19.95
N ALA A 210 7.44 10.56 20.93
CA ALA A 210 7.82 9.18 20.74
C ALA A 210 6.58 8.29 20.96
N GLU A 211 6.36 7.33 20.07
CA GLU A 211 5.25 6.39 20.14
C GLU A 211 5.79 4.96 20.18
N SER A 212 5.36 4.21 21.20
CA SER A 212 5.82 2.82 21.40
C SER A 212 5.29 1.90 20.30
N LEU A 213 6.02 0.83 19.95
CA LEU A 213 5.60 -0.09 18.87
C LEU A 213 4.17 -0.62 19.03
N SER A 214 3.71 -0.85 20.26
CA SER A 214 2.37 -1.37 20.56
C SER A 214 1.26 -0.32 20.44
N LEU A 215 1.61 0.96 20.33
CA LEU A 215 0.69 2.09 20.25
C LEU A 215 0.77 2.83 18.90
N GLN A 216 1.70 2.44 18.03
CA GLN A 216 1.72 2.85 16.63
C GLN A 216 0.56 2.20 15.88
N VAL A 217 0.11 2.81 14.79
CA VAL A 217 -0.90 2.26 13.89
C VAL A 217 -0.30 1.03 13.18
N PRO A 218 -0.75 -0.19 13.49
CA PRO A 218 -0.13 -1.41 12.97
C PRO A 218 -0.80 -1.85 11.66
N ASN A 219 -0.11 -2.64 10.85
CA ASN A 219 -0.79 -3.46 9.84
C ASN A 219 -1.83 -4.35 10.55
N PRO A 220 -3.14 -4.18 10.29
CA PRO A 220 -4.17 -4.86 11.06
C PRO A 220 -4.15 -6.38 10.90
N VAL A 221 -3.63 -6.90 9.78
CA VAL A 221 -3.51 -8.35 9.54
C VAL A 221 -2.49 -8.97 10.51
N ALA A 222 -1.43 -8.24 10.86
CA ALA A 222 -0.44 -8.69 11.83
C ALA A 222 -1.05 -8.88 13.25
N MET A 223 -2.23 -8.31 13.51
CA MET A 223 -2.91 -8.35 14.80
C MET A 223 -3.99 -9.44 14.90
N PHE A 224 -4.21 -10.21 13.82
CA PHE A 224 -5.14 -11.35 13.85
C PHE A 224 -4.59 -12.52 14.67
N ALA A 225 -5.52 -13.34 15.19
CA ALA A 225 -5.19 -14.53 15.97
C ALA A 225 -4.70 -15.69 15.08
N ALA A 226 -5.23 -15.80 13.87
CA ALA A 226 -4.78 -16.69 12.80
C ALA A 226 -4.48 -15.85 11.55
N ASP A 227 -3.92 -16.47 10.51
CA ASP A 227 -3.77 -15.84 9.18
C ASP A 227 -3.03 -14.49 9.19
N ASN A 228 -2.15 -14.31 10.18
CA ASN A 228 -1.48 -13.06 10.51
C ASN A 228 -0.06 -12.94 9.95
N ASN A 229 0.31 -13.81 9.02
CA ASN A 229 1.65 -13.88 8.45
C ASN A 229 1.78 -13.25 7.06
N GLY A 230 0.68 -12.76 6.50
CA GLY A 230 0.68 -12.06 5.21
C GLY A 230 -0.69 -12.03 4.56
N VAL A 231 -0.72 -11.51 3.34
CA VAL A 231 -1.93 -11.45 2.50
C VAL A 231 -1.64 -11.90 1.08
N ILE A 232 -2.70 -12.23 0.35
CA ILE A 232 -2.71 -12.39 -1.11
C ILE A 232 -3.78 -11.47 -1.69
N ILE A 233 -3.41 -10.66 -2.68
CA ILE A 233 -4.37 -9.99 -3.55
C ILE A 233 -4.50 -10.82 -4.83
N GLU A 234 -5.73 -11.28 -5.10
CA GLU A 234 -6.08 -12.13 -6.23
C GLU A 234 -7.08 -11.39 -7.11
N LEU A 235 -6.61 -10.89 -8.27
CA LEU A 235 -7.45 -10.19 -9.24
C LEU A 235 -7.47 -10.96 -10.57
N PRO A 236 -8.60 -10.94 -11.30
CA PRO A 236 -8.67 -11.56 -12.62
C PRO A 236 -7.73 -10.85 -13.60
N ALA A 237 -7.31 -11.57 -14.64
CA ALA A 237 -6.68 -10.93 -15.79
C ALA A 237 -7.70 -10.01 -16.47
N VAL A 238 -7.24 -8.83 -16.88
CA VAL A 238 -8.05 -7.80 -17.54
C VAL A 238 -7.50 -7.58 -18.94
N SER A 239 -8.36 -7.65 -19.96
CA SER A 239 -7.98 -7.53 -21.38
C SER A 239 -8.22 -6.14 -21.98
N GLY A 240 -8.93 -5.25 -21.27
CA GLY A 240 -9.22 -3.89 -21.69
C GLY A 240 -9.98 -3.10 -20.64
N PRO A 241 -10.30 -1.82 -20.92
CA PRO A 241 -11.10 -0.98 -20.03
C PRO A 241 -12.44 -1.62 -19.66
N GLN A 242 -12.81 -1.55 -18.39
CA GLN A 242 -14.12 -1.99 -17.91
C GLN A 242 -14.54 -1.22 -16.65
N PRO A 243 -15.84 -1.20 -16.29
CA PRO A 243 -16.33 -0.48 -15.12
C PRO A 243 -15.87 -1.06 -13.78
N SER A 244 -15.71 -2.38 -13.69
CA SER A 244 -15.27 -3.01 -12.44
C SER A 244 -14.65 -4.38 -12.66
N ALA A 245 -13.90 -4.83 -11.68
CA ALA A 245 -13.37 -6.20 -11.59
C ALA A 245 -13.48 -6.69 -10.15
N SER A 246 -13.96 -7.90 -9.95
CA SER A 246 -14.07 -8.52 -8.62
C SER A 246 -12.93 -9.50 -8.40
N GLY A 247 -12.39 -9.51 -7.18
CA GLY A 247 -11.38 -10.45 -6.75
C GLY A 247 -11.45 -10.71 -5.26
N SER A 248 -10.35 -11.23 -4.71
CA SER A 248 -10.27 -11.63 -3.31
C SER A 248 -9.01 -11.09 -2.64
N LEU A 249 -9.18 -10.62 -1.41
CA LEU A 249 -8.11 -10.43 -0.44
C LEU A 249 -8.11 -11.66 0.47
N VAL A 250 -7.03 -12.43 0.46
CA VAL A 250 -6.90 -13.66 1.24
C VAL A 250 -5.88 -13.44 2.36
N PHE A 251 -6.29 -13.64 3.60
CA PHE A 251 -5.41 -13.57 4.76
C PHE A 251 -4.62 -14.87 4.94
N GLY A 252 -3.39 -14.72 5.41
CA GLY A 252 -2.45 -15.78 5.65
C GLY A 252 -1.72 -16.26 4.39
N ILE A 253 -0.52 -16.82 4.59
CA ILE A 253 0.29 -17.47 3.56
C ILE A 253 0.61 -18.89 4.04
N GLY A 254 0.06 -19.88 3.32
CA GLY A 254 0.21 -21.30 3.62
C GLY A 254 -0.43 -21.76 4.93
N THR A 255 -1.40 -21.00 5.44
CA THR A 255 -2.17 -21.33 6.65
C THR A 255 -3.43 -22.14 6.34
N HIS A 256 -3.90 -22.08 5.09
CA HIS A 256 -5.06 -22.80 4.57
C HIS A 256 -4.74 -23.42 3.20
N SER A 257 -5.63 -24.27 2.69
CA SER A 257 -5.46 -24.89 1.37
C SER A 257 -5.60 -23.92 0.19
N ASN A 258 -6.19 -22.74 0.41
CA ASN A 258 -6.46 -21.73 -0.62
C ASN A 258 -5.37 -20.65 -0.73
N ASN A 259 -4.37 -20.63 0.16
CA ASN A 259 -3.38 -19.55 0.24
C ASN A 259 -1.92 -20.04 0.23
N GLY A 260 -1.67 -21.22 -0.35
CA GLY A 260 -0.32 -21.74 -0.55
C GLY A 260 0.44 -20.96 -1.63
N LEU A 261 1.75 -20.78 -1.43
CA LEU A 261 2.64 -20.07 -2.38
C LEU A 261 2.74 -20.74 -3.76
N GLY A 262 2.50 -22.04 -3.85
CA GLY A 262 2.61 -22.79 -5.10
C GLY A 262 3.98 -22.61 -5.76
N GLY A 263 3.99 -22.14 -7.01
CA GLY A 263 5.19 -21.87 -7.80
C GLY A 263 5.62 -20.39 -7.80
N ALA A 264 5.08 -19.55 -6.91
CA ALA A 264 5.43 -18.14 -6.84
C ALA A 264 6.93 -17.95 -6.54
N THR A 265 7.54 -16.97 -7.20
CA THR A 265 8.93 -16.60 -6.92
C THR A 265 8.97 -15.64 -5.74
N VAL A 266 9.85 -15.90 -4.77
CA VAL A 266 9.98 -15.09 -3.56
C VAL A 266 11.08 -14.05 -3.73
N TYR A 267 10.71 -12.78 -3.58
CA TYR A 267 11.59 -11.62 -3.66
C TYR A 267 11.69 -10.98 -2.27
N THR A 268 12.77 -11.30 -1.55
CA THR A 268 13.07 -10.60 -0.28
C THR A 268 13.41 -9.14 -0.58
N VAL A 269 13.12 -8.27 0.36
CA VAL A 269 13.30 -6.81 0.22
C VAL A 269 14.48 -6.31 1.04
N ASP A 270 14.86 -5.05 0.84
CA ASP A 270 15.78 -4.35 1.73
C ASP A 270 15.08 -3.84 3.00
N ALA A 271 15.80 -3.09 3.85
CA ALA A 271 15.26 -2.54 5.09
C ALA A 271 14.14 -1.49 4.89
N SER A 272 14.03 -0.92 3.69
CA SER A 272 12.97 0.03 3.32
C SER A 272 11.75 -0.68 2.72
N GLY A 273 11.84 -1.99 2.48
CA GLY A 273 10.78 -2.75 1.81
C GLY A 273 10.92 -2.78 0.29
N ASP A 274 12.06 -2.32 -0.24
CA ASP A 274 12.28 -2.17 -1.67
C ASP A 274 12.88 -3.43 -2.31
N LEU A 275 12.53 -3.64 -3.57
CA LEU A 275 13.19 -4.55 -4.50
C LEU A 275 13.92 -3.75 -5.59
N THR A 276 14.83 -4.41 -6.30
CA THR A 276 15.49 -3.79 -7.46
C THR A 276 14.73 -4.08 -8.74
N THR A 277 14.32 -3.04 -9.47
CA THR A 277 13.83 -3.18 -10.85
C THR A 277 14.92 -2.79 -11.84
N THR A 278 15.18 -3.61 -12.84
CA THR A 278 16.06 -3.29 -13.97
C THR A 278 15.24 -3.05 -15.23
N TYR A 279 15.36 -1.87 -15.82
CA TYR A 279 14.68 -1.49 -17.06
C TYR A 279 15.68 -0.93 -18.07
N LYS A 280 15.63 -1.43 -19.30
CA LYS A 280 16.58 -1.07 -20.38
C LYS A 280 18.06 -1.12 -19.95
N GLY A 281 18.41 -2.10 -19.12
CA GLY A 281 19.78 -2.31 -18.61
C GLY A 281 20.21 -1.37 -17.48
N LYS A 282 19.34 -0.47 -16.99
CA LYS A 282 19.58 0.39 -15.82
C LYS A 282 18.84 -0.15 -14.60
N SER A 283 19.52 -0.16 -13.46
CA SER A 283 19.00 -0.61 -12.17
C SER A 283 18.35 0.54 -11.39
N TYR A 284 17.24 0.23 -10.72
CA TYR A 284 16.44 1.10 -9.88
C TYR A 284 16.17 0.39 -8.54
N PRO A 285 17.05 0.55 -7.55
CA PRO A 285 17.04 -0.25 -6.32
C PRO A 285 15.90 0.09 -5.36
N ASN A 286 15.27 1.26 -5.50
CA ASN A 286 14.19 1.72 -4.61
C ASN A 286 12.81 1.45 -5.23
N SER A 287 12.63 0.29 -5.86
CA SER A 287 11.37 -0.05 -6.54
C SER A 287 10.50 -0.91 -5.64
N PHE A 288 9.18 -0.83 -5.81
CA PHE A 288 8.24 -1.45 -4.88
C PHE A 288 6.93 -1.83 -5.58
N VAL A 289 6.09 -2.57 -4.86
CA VAL A 289 4.78 -3.05 -5.33
C VAL A 289 3.70 -2.43 -4.45
N ASP A 290 2.73 -1.76 -5.06
CA ASP A 290 1.77 -0.94 -4.33
C ASP A 290 0.37 -1.03 -4.96
N SER A 291 -0.56 -1.75 -4.32
CA SER A 291 -1.95 -1.79 -4.80
C SER A 291 -2.70 -0.46 -4.63
N GLY A 292 -2.21 0.46 -3.81
CA GLY A 292 -2.75 1.81 -3.62
C GLY A 292 -2.40 2.77 -4.75
N SER A 293 -1.35 2.47 -5.52
CA SER A 293 -1.00 3.23 -6.73
C SER A 293 -1.86 2.80 -7.92
N ASN A 294 -2.57 3.74 -8.54
CA ASN A 294 -3.52 3.43 -9.61
C ASN A 294 -2.89 3.08 -10.97
N GLY A 295 -1.57 3.15 -11.11
CA GLY A 295 -0.88 2.97 -12.38
C GLY A 295 0.54 2.48 -12.19
N TYR A 296 1.17 2.04 -13.29
CA TYR A 296 2.62 1.89 -13.28
C TYR A 296 3.27 3.27 -13.28
N PHE A 297 3.94 3.66 -12.20
CA PHE A 297 4.69 4.93 -12.15
C PHE A 297 6.18 4.67 -12.21
N PHE A 298 6.79 5.10 -13.31
CA PHE A 298 8.22 4.88 -13.51
C PHE A 298 8.81 5.91 -14.46
N LEU A 299 9.96 6.45 -14.04
CA LEU A 299 10.84 7.32 -14.82
C LEU A 299 10.14 8.56 -15.40
N THR A 300 10.90 9.51 -15.93
CA THR A 300 10.32 10.67 -16.61
C THR A 300 10.08 10.38 -18.08
N SER A 301 9.21 11.15 -18.73
CA SER A 301 9.01 11.11 -20.20
C SER A 301 10.31 11.31 -20.98
N SER A 302 11.22 12.13 -20.47
CA SER A 302 12.55 12.33 -21.05
C SER A 302 13.44 11.08 -20.94
N ALA A 303 13.29 10.29 -19.87
CA ALA A 303 14.06 9.07 -19.66
C ALA A 303 13.45 7.86 -20.39
N THR A 304 12.12 7.76 -20.45
CA THR A 304 11.42 6.64 -21.11
C THR A 304 11.34 6.80 -22.62
N GLY A 305 11.27 8.05 -23.11
CA GLY A 305 10.86 8.40 -24.47
C GLY A 305 9.35 8.34 -24.70
N ILE A 306 8.56 8.12 -23.64
CA ILE A 306 7.10 8.03 -23.70
C ILE A 306 6.53 9.39 -23.33
N PRO A 307 5.73 10.04 -24.19
CA PRO A 307 5.20 11.37 -23.90
C PRO A 307 4.20 11.35 -22.75
N SER A 308 4.19 12.41 -21.93
CA SER A 308 3.13 12.65 -20.94
C SER A 308 1.85 13.13 -21.62
N CYS A 309 0.71 12.82 -21.03
CA CYS A 309 -0.57 13.36 -21.43
C CYS A 309 -0.65 14.87 -21.17
N SER A 310 -1.44 15.56 -21.99
CA SER A 310 -1.69 17.00 -21.84
C SER A 310 -2.92 17.26 -20.96
N ARG A 311 -3.93 16.37 -21.03
CA ARG A 311 -5.18 16.49 -20.29
C ARG A 311 -5.23 15.55 -19.09
N ALA A 312 -4.88 14.28 -19.28
CA ALA A 312 -4.77 13.29 -18.22
C ALA A 312 -3.45 13.46 -17.45
N SER A 313 -3.29 14.61 -16.78
CA SER A 313 -2.06 14.97 -16.07
C SER A 313 -1.61 13.86 -15.11
N GLY A 314 -0.30 13.60 -15.07
CA GLY A 314 0.28 12.51 -14.28
C GLY A 314 0.40 11.17 -15.02
N PHE A 315 -0.15 11.03 -16.23
CA PHE A 315 -0.08 9.79 -17.00
C PHE A 315 0.68 9.90 -18.33
N TYR A 316 1.03 8.76 -18.90
CA TYR A 316 1.65 8.62 -20.22
C TYR A 316 0.60 8.55 -21.34
N CYS A 317 0.92 9.16 -22.48
CA CYS A 317 0.08 9.20 -23.68
C CYS A 317 0.86 8.81 -24.95
N PRO A 318 1.41 7.59 -25.05
CA PRO A 318 2.05 7.15 -26.27
C PRO A 318 1.08 7.20 -27.47
N SER A 319 1.62 7.33 -28.69
CA SER A 319 0.81 7.34 -29.92
C SER A 319 0.21 5.98 -30.28
N SER A 320 0.78 4.90 -29.76
CA SER A 320 0.26 3.54 -29.84
C SER A 320 0.62 2.77 -28.56
N THR A 321 -0.15 1.72 -28.24
CA THR A 321 0.13 0.87 -27.08
C THR A 321 1.55 0.30 -27.14
N GLN A 322 2.35 0.57 -26.11
CA GLN A 322 3.72 0.08 -25.99
C GLN A 322 3.74 -1.25 -25.25
N SER A 323 4.48 -2.23 -25.76
CA SER A 323 4.79 -3.47 -25.03
C SER A 323 6.17 -3.34 -24.41
N LEU A 324 6.24 -3.45 -23.09
CA LEU A 324 7.44 -3.19 -22.30
C LEU A 324 7.76 -4.40 -21.40
N SER A 325 8.99 -4.44 -20.90
CA SER A 325 9.38 -5.38 -19.86
C SER A 325 10.44 -4.79 -18.96
N ALA A 326 10.45 -5.22 -17.70
CA ALA A 326 11.49 -4.94 -16.72
C ALA A 326 11.77 -6.21 -15.91
N THR A 327 12.90 -6.27 -15.22
CA THR A 327 13.26 -7.43 -14.37
C THR A 327 13.30 -7.00 -12.92
N ASN A 328 12.48 -7.63 -12.10
CA ASN A 328 12.52 -7.45 -10.65
C ASN A 328 13.53 -8.43 -10.05
N GLN A 329 14.27 -7.99 -9.05
CA GLN A 329 15.23 -8.77 -8.30
C GLN A 329 15.11 -8.47 -6.80
N GLY A 330 15.00 -9.53 -5.99
CA GLY A 330 15.01 -9.42 -4.54
C GLY A 330 16.43 -9.44 -3.98
N SER A 331 16.58 -9.04 -2.71
CA SER A 331 17.87 -9.06 -1.98
C SER A 331 18.49 -10.46 -1.87
N ASN A 332 17.67 -11.52 -2.02
CA ASN A 332 18.07 -12.92 -2.07
C ASN A 332 18.63 -13.34 -3.46
N GLY A 333 18.71 -12.42 -4.42
CA GLY A 333 19.18 -12.67 -5.78
C GLY A 333 18.15 -13.32 -6.70
N ALA A 334 16.96 -13.70 -6.19
CA ALA A 334 15.88 -14.19 -7.03
C ALA A 334 15.42 -13.09 -7.99
N SER A 335 15.17 -13.44 -9.25
CA SER A 335 14.82 -12.48 -10.29
C SER A 335 13.75 -13.00 -11.23
N GLY A 336 12.91 -12.11 -11.74
CA GLY A 336 11.89 -12.44 -12.73
C GLY A 336 11.56 -11.28 -13.65
N THR A 337 11.36 -11.59 -14.93
CA THR A 337 10.95 -10.59 -15.93
C THR A 337 9.44 -10.38 -15.86
N VAL A 338 9.05 -9.12 -15.69
CA VAL A 338 7.67 -8.65 -15.74
C VAL A 338 7.44 -7.99 -17.09
N SER A 339 6.59 -8.61 -17.91
CA SER A 339 6.06 -8.00 -19.14
C SER A 339 4.79 -7.22 -18.82
N PHE A 340 4.68 -6.01 -19.37
CA PHE A 340 3.53 -5.13 -19.18
C PHE A 340 3.31 -4.28 -20.45
N SER A 341 2.20 -3.55 -20.50
CA SER A 341 1.93 -2.63 -21.60
C SER A 341 1.50 -1.26 -21.08
N LEU A 342 1.69 -0.24 -21.90
CA LEU A 342 1.21 1.11 -21.64
C LEU A 342 0.36 1.60 -22.81
N ALA A 343 -0.89 1.95 -22.54
CA ALA A 343 -1.78 2.58 -23.50
C ALA A 343 -1.84 4.10 -23.28
N ASN A 344 -2.47 4.79 -24.22
CA ASN A 344 -2.71 6.21 -24.13
C ASN A 344 -3.79 6.51 -23.07
N ALA A 345 -3.43 7.18 -21.97
CA ALA A 345 -4.38 7.39 -20.88
C ALA A 345 -5.57 8.29 -21.26
N GLU A 346 -5.40 9.25 -22.17
CA GLU A 346 -6.53 10.04 -22.69
C GLU A 346 -7.54 9.18 -23.47
N SER A 347 -7.06 8.11 -24.14
CA SER A 347 -7.93 7.13 -24.80
C SER A 347 -8.57 6.18 -23.81
N LEU A 348 -7.84 5.75 -22.76
CA LEU A 348 -8.39 4.93 -21.68
C LEU A 348 -9.54 5.64 -20.94
N PHE A 349 -9.36 6.92 -20.62
CA PHE A 349 -10.35 7.74 -19.93
C PHE A 349 -11.43 8.34 -20.84
N ALA A 350 -11.49 7.94 -22.12
CA ALA A 350 -12.51 8.43 -23.04
C ALA A 350 -13.92 8.03 -22.59
N ASN A 351 -14.06 6.84 -21.99
CA ASN A 351 -15.28 6.40 -21.35
C ASN A 351 -15.20 6.61 -19.83
N GLN A 352 -16.01 7.54 -19.31
CA GLN A 352 -16.02 7.89 -17.88
C GLN A 352 -16.64 6.80 -16.99
N ALA A 353 -17.26 5.77 -17.57
CA ALA A 353 -17.80 4.64 -16.82
C ALA A 353 -16.77 3.53 -16.59
N ASP A 354 -15.58 3.60 -17.21
CA ASP A 354 -14.52 2.63 -17.01
C ASP A 354 -13.60 3.05 -15.86
N PHE A 355 -13.25 2.10 -15.00
CA PHE A 355 -12.39 2.33 -13.84
C PHE A 355 -11.24 1.32 -13.74
N VAL A 356 -11.26 0.26 -14.54
CA VAL A 356 -10.24 -0.80 -14.52
C VAL A 356 -9.40 -0.70 -15.78
N PHE A 357 -8.11 -0.47 -15.63
CA PHE A 357 -7.16 -0.24 -16.71
C PHE A 357 -5.86 -1.02 -16.45
N ASN A 358 -5.65 -2.12 -17.18
CA ASN A 358 -4.48 -2.99 -17.00
C ASN A 358 -3.15 -2.42 -17.53
N ASN A 359 -3.21 -1.30 -18.24
CA ASN A 359 -2.08 -0.69 -18.95
C ASN A 359 -2.03 0.84 -18.76
N LEU A 360 -2.60 1.33 -17.66
CA LEU A 360 -2.44 2.70 -17.20
C LEU A 360 -1.07 2.86 -16.54
N GLY A 361 -0.38 3.94 -16.86
CA GLY A 361 0.88 4.28 -16.22
C GLY A 361 1.28 5.72 -16.50
N GLY A 362 2.25 6.21 -15.76
CA GLY A 362 2.65 7.60 -15.76
C GLY A 362 4.09 7.84 -15.35
N PRO A 363 4.57 9.08 -15.49
CA PRO A 363 5.88 9.46 -15.02
C PRO A 363 6.05 9.20 -13.51
N GLY A 364 7.15 8.57 -13.14
CA GLY A 364 7.61 8.40 -11.76
C GLY A 364 9.00 9.02 -11.55
N HIS A 365 9.64 8.77 -10.41
CA HIS A 365 10.95 9.32 -10.10
C HIS A 365 11.94 8.26 -9.59
N ASP A 366 13.00 7.99 -10.37
CA ASP A 366 14.15 7.15 -10.01
C ASP A 366 13.85 5.78 -9.36
N SER A 367 12.64 5.26 -9.57
CA SER A 367 12.15 3.95 -9.15
C SER A 367 11.08 3.41 -10.11
N PHE A 368 10.69 2.16 -9.90
CA PHE A 368 9.45 1.59 -10.40
C PHE A 368 8.48 1.40 -9.25
N ASP A 369 7.33 2.04 -9.37
CA ASP A 369 6.13 1.74 -8.58
C ASP A 369 5.25 0.80 -9.42
N TRP A 370 5.22 -0.46 -9.02
CA TRP A 370 4.35 -1.48 -9.60
C TRP A 370 2.94 -1.37 -8.99
N GLY A 371 2.19 -0.40 -9.50
CA GLY A 371 0.81 -0.10 -9.08
C GLY A 371 -0.20 -1.23 -9.32
N LEU A 372 -1.49 -0.98 -9.04
CA LEU A 372 -2.58 -1.94 -9.19
C LEU A 372 -2.61 -2.68 -10.55
N PRO A 373 -2.26 -2.07 -11.70
CA PRO A 373 -2.15 -2.81 -12.96
C PRO A 373 -1.27 -4.07 -12.91
N PHE A 374 -0.25 -4.09 -12.05
CA PHE A 374 0.63 -5.24 -11.81
C PHE A 374 -0.13 -6.48 -11.29
N PHE A 375 -1.20 -6.26 -10.52
CA PHE A 375 -1.94 -7.30 -9.82
C PHE A 375 -2.96 -8.03 -10.71
N PHE A 376 -3.37 -7.45 -11.85
CA PHE A 376 -4.35 -8.09 -12.73
C PHE A 376 -3.82 -9.40 -13.30
N GLY A 377 -4.47 -10.51 -12.95
CA GLY A 377 -4.09 -11.85 -13.36
C GLY A 377 -2.92 -12.45 -12.58
N ARG A 378 -2.49 -11.81 -11.49
CA ARG A 378 -1.45 -12.31 -10.58
C ARG A 378 -2.00 -12.49 -9.18
N ASN A 379 -1.61 -13.57 -8.52
CA ASN A 379 -1.76 -13.69 -7.07
C ASN A 379 -0.49 -13.09 -6.47
N VAL A 380 -0.61 -11.89 -5.90
CA VAL A 380 0.52 -11.16 -5.31
C VAL A 380 0.48 -11.34 -3.80
N PHE A 381 1.54 -11.93 -3.26
CA PHE A 381 1.69 -12.23 -1.85
C PHE A 381 2.52 -11.12 -1.19
N THR A 382 2.05 -10.66 -0.03
CA THR A 382 2.76 -9.73 0.85
C THR A 382 3.02 -10.42 2.18
N ALA A 383 4.25 -10.85 2.43
CA ALA A 383 4.62 -11.46 3.70
C ALA A 383 5.02 -10.39 4.72
N ILE A 384 4.43 -10.45 5.91
CA ILE A 384 4.63 -9.43 6.95
C ILE A 384 5.95 -9.68 7.66
N GLU A 385 6.68 -8.59 7.94
CA GLU A 385 7.93 -8.55 8.69
C GLU A 385 7.87 -9.38 9.97
N GLY A 386 8.88 -10.23 10.17
CA GLY A 386 9.01 -11.04 11.38
C GLY A 386 8.02 -12.20 11.50
N ARG A 387 7.09 -12.37 10.54
CA ARG A 387 6.12 -13.47 10.55
C ARG A 387 6.64 -14.67 9.77
N SER A 388 6.40 -15.86 10.31
CA SER A 388 6.82 -17.12 9.68
C SER A 388 5.85 -17.52 8.58
N THR A 389 6.39 -17.89 7.41
CA THR A 389 5.65 -18.45 6.28
C THR A 389 6.33 -19.73 5.78
N PRO A 390 5.71 -20.49 4.85
CA PRO A 390 6.37 -21.64 4.22
C PRO A 390 7.65 -21.30 3.45
N ALA A 391 7.87 -20.04 3.04
CA ALA A 391 9.07 -19.60 2.32
C ALA A 391 10.11 -18.93 3.22
N GLY A 392 9.92 -18.97 4.54
CA GLY A 392 10.79 -18.32 5.52
C GLY A 392 10.10 -17.14 6.20
N THR A 393 10.86 -16.41 7.00
CA THR A 393 10.35 -15.23 7.71
C THR A 393 10.25 -14.05 6.76
N GLY A 394 9.12 -13.31 6.80
CA GLY A 394 8.97 -12.03 6.09
C GLY A 394 9.94 -10.95 6.61
N PRO A 395 10.08 -9.81 5.91
CA PRO A 395 9.22 -9.37 4.82
C PRO A 395 9.70 -9.82 3.43
N TYR A 396 8.75 -10.11 2.54
CA TYR A 396 9.02 -10.36 1.13
C TYR A 396 7.75 -10.19 0.27
N TRP A 397 7.95 -10.00 -1.03
CA TRP A 397 6.91 -10.18 -2.05
C TRP A 397 7.02 -11.55 -2.68
N ALA A 398 5.90 -12.16 -3.09
CA ALA A 398 5.95 -13.31 -3.99
C ALA A 398 4.85 -13.23 -5.05
N TYR A 399 5.11 -13.74 -6.25
CA TYR A 399 4.15 -13.81 -7.37
C TYR A 399 4.61 -14.73 -8.49
#